data_AF-A0A354GHC9-F1
#
_entry.id   AF-A0A354GHC9-F1
#
_cell.length_a   1.000
_cell.length_b   1.000
_cell.length_c   1.000
_cell.angle_alpha   90.00
_cell.angle_beta   90.00
_cell.angle_gamma   90.00
#
_symmetry.space_group_name_H-M   'P 1'
#
loop_
_entity.id
_entity.type
_entity.pdbx_description
1 polymer ?
#
loop_
_entity_poly.entity_id
_entity_poly.type
_entity_poly.pdbx_seq_one_letter_code
_entity_poly.pdbx_strand_id
1 'polypeptide(L)'
;MTNTFGDGISCQVPTANLTPYATRTGSWMDPYEDYWLDPVYNNLDANDDSVPDNPGEVLFYKPVRTGQKSNQNMNLGFSATISFSLDKKAKELCKEAATLHNEYRAQLTANKRLDFELARLKNCGELMKSGITFHPKSPYASICADVVVNNVNTIKNHSHSIPQKVSKNASALKEISIGTSSSKD
;
A
#
# COMPACT_ATOMS: atom_id res chain seq x y z
N MET A 1 16.56 -5.04 -13.73
CA MET A 1 16.11 -4.21 -12.59
C MET A 1 16.44 -4.93 -11.27
N THR A 2 16.65 -4.20 -10.18
CA THR A 2 16.99 -4.79 -8.87
C THR A 2 15.78 -4.72 -7.95
N ASN A 3 15.28 -5.88 -7.49
CA ASN A 3 14.20 -5.96 -6.51
C ASN A 3 14.79 -6.07 -5.11
N THR A 4 14.35 -5.19 -4.20
CA THR A 4 14.83 -5.13 -2.82
C THR A 4 13.78 -5.72 -1.89
N PHE A 5 14.14 -6.75 -1.13
CA PHE A 5 13.22 -7.50 -0.26
C PHE A 5 13.34 -7.12 1.24
N GLY A 6 14.16 -6.11 1.56
CA GLY A 6 14.45 -5.71 2.94
C GLY A 6 15.67 -6.42 3.52
N ASP A 7 16.16 -5.98 4.69
CA ASP A 7 17.35 -6.50 5.38
C ASP A 7 18.60 -6.69 4.48
N GLY A 8 18.78 -5.81 3.49
CA GLY A 8 19.94 -5.82 2.59
C GLY A 8 19.85 -6.82 1.42
N ILE A 9 18.76 -7.59 1.30
CA ILE A 9 18.58 -8.54 0.19
C ILE A 9 18.14 -7.76 -1.06
N SER A 10 19.01 -7.68 -2.06
CA SER A 10 18.73 -7.06 -3.35
C SER A 10 19.04 -8.04 -4.49
N CYS A 11 18.00 -8.45 -5.21
CA CYS A 11 18.13 -9.44 -6.28
C CYS A 11 18.06 -8.75 -7.64
N GLN A 12 19.09 -8.95 -8.47
CA GLN A 12 19.02 -8.63 -9.89
C GLN A 12 18.18 -9.69 -10.58
N VAL A 13 17.02 -9.27 -11.10
CA VAL A 13 16.13 -10.14 -11.86
C VAL A 13 16.33 -9.86 -13.34
N PRO A 14 16.38 -10.89 -14.19
CA PRO A 14 16.38 -10.68 -15.63
C PRO A 14 15.12 -9.92 -16.03
N THR A 15 15.29 -8.87 -16.82
CA THR A 15 14.19 -8.02 -17.30
C THR A 15 14.26 -7.92 -18.81
N ALA A 16 13.08 -7.95 -19.43
CA ALA A 16 12.90 -7.67 -20.84
C ALA A 16 12.04 -6.41 -20.93
N ASN A 17 12.60 -5.34 -21.50
CA ASN A 17 11.85 -4.13 -21.82
C ASN A 17 11.63 -4.05 -23.33
N LEU A 18 10.39 -3.76 -23.73
CA LEU A 18 10.00 -3.56 -25.12
C LEU A 18 9.40 -2.17 -25.25
N THR A 19 10.08 -1.31 -26.01
CA THR A 19 9.66 0.08 -26.24
C THR A 19 9.32 0.24 -27.73
N PRO A 20 8.03 0.21 -28.11
CA PRO A 20 7.61 0.62 -29.44
C PRO A 20 7.80 2.13 -29.61
N TYR A 21 8.18 2.57 -30.79
CA TYR A 21 8.16 3.97 -31.15
C TYR A 21 7.60 4.16 -32.56
N ALA A 22 6.83 5.24 -32.70
CA ALA A 22 6.29 5.70 -33.96
C ALA A 22 6.54 7.20 -34.03
N THR A 23 7.40 7.61 -34.95
CA THR A 23 7.74 9.02 -35.16
C THR A 23 7.38 9.39 -36.58
N ARG A 24 6.63 10.47 -36.75
CA ARG A 24 6.37 11.08 -38.05
C ARG A 24 6.98 12.47 -38.05
N THR A 25 7.81 12.74 -39.04
CA THR A 25 8.48 14.02 -39.23
C THR A 25 8.13 14.55 -40.61
N GLY A 26 7.59 15.76 -40.67
CA GLY A 26 7.34 16.47 -41.92
C GLY A 26 8.20 17.72 -41.96
N SER A 27 8.85 18.00 -43.09
CA SER A 27 9.49 19.28 -43.34
C SER A 27 9.02 19.87 -44.67
N TRP A 28 8.77 21.17 -44.64
CA TRP A 28 8.48 22.01 -45.79
C TRP A 28 9.09 23.39 -45.55
N MET A 29 9.23 24.18 -46.61
CA MET A 29 9.75 25.55 -46.54
C MET A 29 8.57 26.52 -46.63
N ASP A 30 8.49 27.49 -45.73
CA ASP A 30 7.44 28.51 -45.73
C ASP A 30 7.90 29.79 -46.45
N PRO A 31 7.06 30.43 -47.29
CA PRO A 31 5.70 30.01 -47.64
C PRO A 31 5.69 28.82 -48.61
N TYR A 32 4.85 27.82 -48.29
CA TYR A 32 4.62 26.67 -49.15
C TYR A 32 3.55 27.00 -50.19
N GLU A 33 3.92 26.94 -51.47
CA GLU A 33 3.03 27.27 -52.57
C GLU A 33 3.21 26.23 -53.69
N ASP A 34 2.22 25.36 -53.89
CA ASP A 34 2.29 24.26 -54.88
C ASP A 34 2.35 24.77 -56.33
N TYR A 35 1.71 25.92 -56.58
CA TYR A 35 1.61 26.55 -57.89
C TYR A 35 1.74 28.05 -57.76
N TRP A 36 2.54 28.67 -58.63
CA TRP A 36 2.49 30.11 -58.83
C TRP A 36 1.73 30.43 -60.12
N LEU A 37 1.07 31.57 -60.16
CA LEU A 37 0.32 32.05 -61.32
C LEU A 37 1.22 32.93 -62.19
N ASP A 38 1.70 32.36 -63.29
CA ASP A 38 2.51 33.09 -64.26
C ASP A 38 1.58 33.89 -65.20
N PRO A 39 1.66 35.23 -65.24
CA PRO A 39 0.84 36.04 -66.13
C PRO A 39 1.30 35.88 -67.58
N VAL A 40 0.39 35.48 -68.47
CA VAL A 40 0.64 35.45 -69.91
C VAL A 40 0.17 36.77 -70.53
N TYR A 41 1.11 37.53 -71.09
CA TYR A 41 0.85 38.85 -71.66
C TYR A 41 0.30 38.78 -73.07
N ASN A 42 -0.49 39.80 -73.42
CA ASN A 42 -0.98 40.01 -74.77
C ASN A 42 0.14 40.54 -75.67
N ASN A 43 0.52 39.75 -76.68
CA ASN A 43 1.54 40.13 -77.66
C ASN A 43 0.91 40.50 -79.02
N LEU A 44 -0.39 40.80 -79.04
CA LEU A 44 -1.07 41.19 -80.26
C LEU A 44 -0.51 42.54 -80.74
N ASP A 45 0.01 42.51 -81.95
CA ASP A 45 0.41 43.66 -82.73
C ASP A 45 -0.53 43.67 -83.96
N ALA A 46 -1.60 44.45 -83.85
CA ALA A 46 -2.62 44.58 -84.90
C ALA A 46 -2.23 45.66 -85.94
N ASN A 47 -1.21 46.47 -85.65
CA ASN A 47 -0.79 47.60 -86.48
C ASN A 47 0.55 47.34 -87.22
N ASP A 48 1.22 46.21 -86.95
CA ASP A 48 2.49 45.71 -87.52
C ASP A 48 3.68 46.66 -87.32
N ASP A 49 3.67 47.45 -86.23
CA ASP A 49 4.75 48.38 -85.88
C ASP A 49 5.88 47.72 -85.07
N SER A 50 5.81 46.39 -84.89
CA SER A 50 6.72 45.58 -84.08
C SER A 50 6.69 45.93 -82.59
N VAL A 51 5.66 46.65 -82.12
CA VAL A 51 5.39 46.98 -80.73
C VAL A 51 4.00 46.43 -80.35
N PRO A 52 3.87 45.62 -79.28
CA PRO A 52 2.57 45.17 -78.82
C PRO A 52 1.64 46.37 -78.50
N ASP A 53 0.41 46.34 -79.02
CA ASP A 53 -0.54 47.44 -78.89
C ASP A 53 -1.01 47.67 -77.44
N ASN A 54 -1.01 46.62 -76.62
CA ASN A 54 -1.44 46.69 -75.22
C ASN A 54 -0.40 46.07 -74.26
N PRO A 55 0.76 46.73 -74.09
CA PRO A 55 1.86 46.20 -73.29
C PRO A 55 1.45 46.18 -71.81
N GLY A 56 1.39 44.97 -71.23
CA GLY A 56 1.07 44.75 -69.81
C GLY A 56 -0.33 44.19 -69.53
N GLU A 57 -1.18 44.01 -70.54
CA GLU A 57 -2.44 43.30 -70.37
C GLU A 57 -2.20 41.79 -70.16
N VAL A 58 -2.69 41.25 -69.04
CA VAL A 58 -2.65 39.82 -68.74
C VAL A 58 -3.89 39.15 -69.35
N LEU A 59 -3.68 38.26 -70.34
CA LEU A 59 -4.77 37.52 -70.98
C LEU A 59 -5.36 36.47 -70.04
N PHE A 60 -4.49 35.70 -69.39
CA PHE A 60 -4.86 34.71 -68.39
C PHE A 60 -3.64 34.33 -67.54
N TYR A 61 -3.91 33.76 -66.36
CA TYR A 61 -2.89 33.21 -65.48
C TYR A 61 -2.68 31.72 -65.73
N LYS A 62 -1.45 31.31 -65.99
CA LYS A 62 -1.09 29.90 -66.15
C LYS A 62 -0.57 29.35 -64.82
N PRO A 63 -1.18 28.30 -64.24
CA PRO A 63 -0.63 27.66 -63.05
C PRO A 63 0.65 26.90 -63.41
N VAL A 64 1.79 27.36 -62.90
CA VAL A 64 3.08 26.68 -63.04
C VAL A 64 3.47 26.04 -61.71
N ARG A 65 3.97 24.80 -61.74
CA ARG A 65 4.41 24.11 -60.51
C ARG A 65 5.72 24.73 -60.04
N THR A 66 5.76 25.20 -58.79
CA THR A 66 6.96 25.78 -58.15
C THR A 66 8.04 24.74 -57.87
N GLY A 67 7.67 23.45 -57.86
CA GLY A 67 8.60 22.34 -57.61
C GLY A 67 9.03 22.22 -56.14
N GLN A 68 8.40 22.95 -55.22
CA GLN A 68 8.60 22.77 -53.79
C GLN A 68 8.20 21.34 -53.39
N LYS A 69 9.06 20.64 -52.64
CA LYS A 69 8.81 19.25 -52.20
C LYS A 69 8.71 19.23 -50.68
N SER A 70 7.60 18.71 -50.16
CA SER A 70 7.50 18.35 -48.76
C SER A 70 8.20 17.01 -48.52
N ASN A 71 9.10 16.94 -47.53
CA ASN A 71 9.64 15.66 -47.07
C ASN A 71 8.76 15.15 -45.93
N GLN A 72 8.30 13.90 -46.04
CA GLN A 72 7.53 13.23 -45.00
C GLN A 72 8.27 11.92 -44.68
N ASN A 73 8.78 11.81 -43.46
CA ASN A 73 9.39 10.61 -42.94
C ASN A 73 8.49 9.99 -41.86
N MET A 74 8.29 8.69 -41.95
CA MET A 74 7.62 7.92 -40.90
C MET A 74 8.56 6.81 -40.47
N ASN A 75 8.97 6.83 -39.21
CA ASN A 75 9.79 5.81 -38.60
C ASN A 75 8.93 5.02 -37.60
N LEU A 76 8.82 3.73 -37.85
CA LEU A 76 8.15 2.77 -36.98
C LEU A 76 9.20 1.75 -36.58
N GLY A 77 9.39 1.59 -35.28
CA GLY A 77 10.38 0.67 -34.77
C GLY A 77 10.02 0.15 -33.40
N PHE A 78 10.71 -0.92 -33.03
CA PHE A 78 10.64 -1.50 -31.71
C PHE A 78 12.06 -1.57 -31.18
N SER A 79 12.27 -1.09 -29.96
CA SER A 79 13.51 -1.31 -29.22
C SER A 79 13.24 -2.35 -28.15
N ALA A 80 14.05 -3.41 -28.11
CA ALA A 80 13.99 -4.42 -27.07
C ALA A 80 15.33 -4.49 -26.35
N THR A 81 15.31 -4.43 -25.01
CA THR A 81 16.51 -4.63 -24.18
C THR A 81 16.26 -5.81 -23.26
N ILE A 82 17.05 -6.87 -23.44
CA ILE A 82 17.02 -8.09 -22.62
C ILE A 82 18.27 -8.08 -21.75
N SER A 83 18.09 -8.02 -20.43
CA SER A 83 19.18 -8.16 -19.46
C SER A 83 19.02 -9.50 -18.74
N PHE A 84 20.01 -10.38 -18.85
CA PHE A 84 20.05 -11.64 -18.10
C PHE A 84 21.25 -11.67 -17.16
N SER A 85 21.04 -12.19 -15.95
CA SER A 85 22.12 -12.46 -15.00
C SER A 85 22.80 -13.78 -15.37
N LEU A 86 24.12 -13.75 -15.54
CA LEU A 86 24.89 -14.91 -15.99
C LEU A 86 25.07 -15.99 -14.89
N ASP A 87 24.97 -15.58 -13.63
CA ASP A 87 25.07 -16.48 -12.48
C ASP A 87 23.70 -17.05 -12.08
N LYS A 88 23.48 -18.33 -12.41
CA LYS A 88 22.26 -19.06 -12.03
C LYS A 88 22.21 -19.36 -10.54
N LYS A 89 23.34 -19.63 -9.90
CA LYS A 89 23.42 -20.02 -8.49
C LYS A 89 23.14 -18.82 -7.59
N ALA A 90 23.75 -17.67 -7.87
CA ALA A 90 23.45 -16.44 -7.14
C ALA A 90 21.97 -16.03 -7.27
N LYS A 91 21.37 -16.21 -8.44
CA LYS A 91 19.94 -15.96 -8.65
C LYS A 91 19.06 -16.89 -7.80
N GLU A 92 19.37 -18.17 -7.74
CA GLU A 92 18.61 -19.14 -6.96
C GLU A 92 18.73 -18.86 -5.46
N LEU A 93 19.95 -18.64 -4.97
CA LEU A 93 20.21 -18.25 -3.58
C LEU A 93 19.49 -16.95 -3.21
N CYS A 94 19.42 -15.97 -4.11
CA CYS A 94 18.72 -14.71 -3.83
C CYS A 94 17.20 -14.90 -3.73
N LYS A 95 16.62 -15.77 -4.57
CA LYS A 95 15.19 -16.12 -4.48
C LYS A 95 14.89 -16.86 -3.20
N GLU A 96 15.71 -17.84 -2.85
CA GLU A 96 15.60 -18.60 -1.61
C GLU A 96 15.75 -17.70 -0.38
N ALA A 97 16.72 -16.79 -0.40
CA ALA A 97 16.89 -15.81 0.67
C ALA A 97 15.65 -14.91 0.80
N ALA A 98 15.05 -14.47 -0.32
CA ALA A 98 13.83 -13.67 -0.29
C ALA A 98 12.62 -14.46 0.25
N THR A 99 12.49 -15.75 -0.08
CA THR A 99 11.40 -16.59 0.47
C THR A 99 11.59 -16.85 1.95
N LEU A 100 12.79 -17.25 2.37
CA LEU A 100 13.13 -17.48 3.78
C LEU A 100 12.94 -16.21 4.61
N HIS A 101 13.29 -15.05 4.05
CA HIS A 101 13.09 -13.76 4.70
C HIS A 101 11.61 -13.46 4.97
N ASN A 102 10.75 -13.66 3.97
CA ASN A 102 9.30 -13.48 4.13
C ASN A 102 8.72 -14.44 5.18
N GLU A 103 9.13 -15.70 5.15
CA GLU A 103 8.71 -16.72 6.12
C GLU A 103 9.16 -16.35 7.54
N TYR A 104 10.42 -15.91 7.68
CA TYR A 104 10.95 -15.45 8.96
C TYR A 104 10.17 -14.24 9.50
N ARG A 105 9.78 -13.28 8.64
CA ARG A 105 8.95 -12.14 9.03
C ARG A 105 7.54 -12.55 9.45
N ALA A 106 6.96 -13.55 8.80
CA ALA A 106 5.68 -14.12 9.21
C ALA A 106 5.78 -14.78 10.60
N GLN A 107 6.85 -15.54 10.84
CA GLN A 107 7.10 -16.16 12.16
C GLN A 107 7.33 -15.11 13.25
N LEU A 108 8.12 -14.06 12.99
CA LEU A 108 8.32 -12.96 13.92
C LEU A 108 6.99 -12.29 14.29
N THR A 109 6.10 -12.09 13.31
CA THR A 109 4.79 -11.48 13.54
C THR A 109 3.91 -12.37 14.43
N ALA A 110 3.91 -13.68 14.19
CA ALA A 110 3.21 -14.66 15.02
C ALA A 110 3.77 -14.69 16.45
N ASN A 111 5.10 -14.68 16.60
CA ASN A 111 5.76 -14.63 17.90
C ASN A 111 5.41 -13.35 18.65
N LYS A 112 5.38 -12.19 17.98
CA LYS A 112 4.94 -10.94 18.61
C LYS A 112 3.49 -11.00 19.07
N ARG A 113 2.59 -11.60 18.29
CA ARG A 113 1.20 -11.80 18.72
C ARG A 113 1.12 -12.67 19.98
N LEU A 114 1.84 -13.79 20.01
CA LEU A 114 1.91 -14.64 21.18
C LEU A 114 2.50 -13.92 22.40
N ASP A 115 3.55 -13.11 22.21
CA ASP A 115 4.15 -12.29 23.26
C ASP A 115 3.14 -11.27 23.82
N PHE A 116 2.34 -10.63 22.95
CA PHE A 116 1.26 -9.74 23.39
C PHE A 116 0.20 -10.47 24.20
N GLU A 117 -0.21 -11.66 23.75
CA GLU A 117 -1.18 -12.49 24.47
C GLU A 117 -0.63 -12.97 25.82
N LEU A 118 0.64 -13.33 25.89
CA LEU A 118 1.31 -13.74 27.13
C LEU A 118 1.48 -12.56 28.10
N ALA A 119 1.89 -11.39 27.61
CA ALA A 119 2.03 -10.18 28.42
C ALA A 119 0.67 -9.73 28.98
N ARG A 120 -0.38 -9.81 28.16
CA ARG A 120 -1.76 -9.59 28.57
C ARG A 120 -2.18 -10.58 29.67
N LEU A 121 -1.91 -11.88 29.49
CA LEU A 121 -2.19 -12.92 30.47
C LEU A 121 -1.49 -12.65 31.81
N LYS A 122 -0.21 -12.26 31.78
CA LYS A 122 0.58 -11.94 32.99
C LYS A 122 0.04 -10.70 33.70
N ASN A 123 -0.15 -9.60 32.99
CA ASN A 123 -0.62 -8.35 33.58
C ASN A 123 -2.04 -8.49 34.15
N CYS A 124 -2.99 -9.07 33.40
CA CYS A 124 -4.34 -9.32 33.91
C CYS A 124 -4.32 -10.30 35.09
N GLY A 125 -3.51 -11.38 35.01
CA GLY A 125 -3.40 -12.37 36.07
C GLY A 125 -2.85 -11.80 37.38
N GLU A 126 -1.86 -10.90 37.32
CA GLU A 126 -1.30 -10.22 38.49
C GLU A 126 -2.28 -9.21 39.10
N LEU A 127 -2.96 -8.40 38.27
CA LEU A 127 -3.98 -7.45 38.73
C LEU A 127 -5.17 -8.16 39.39
N MET A 128 -5.62 -9.28 38.82
CA MET A 128 -6.69 -10.09 39.42
C MET A 128 -6.26 -10.71 40.76
N LYS A 129 -5.00 -11.16 40.88
CA LYS A 129 -4.45 -11.63 42.16
C LYS A 129 -4.39 -10.53 43.22
N SER A 130 -4.15 -9.27 42.83
CA SER A 130 -4.18 -8.13 43.74
C SER A 130 -5.60 -7.58 43.99
N GLY A 131 -6.63 -8.20 43.40
CA GLY A 131 -8.04 -7.83 43.58
C GLY A 131 -8.50 -6.65 42.71
N ILE A 132 -7.66 -6.17 41.79
CA ILE A 132 -7.97 -5.07 40.88
C ILE A 132 -8.58 -5.66 39.60
N THR A 133 -9.84 -5.33 39.32
CA THR A 133 -10.55 -5.80 38.13
C THR A 133 -11.18 -4.65 37.37
N PHE A 134 -11.26 -4.78 36.04
CA PHE A 134 -11.96 -3.81 35.21
C PHE A 134 -13.48 -3.96 35.39
N HIS A 135 -14.20 -2.83 35.31
CA HIS A 135 -15.65 -2.84 35.36
C HIS A 135 -16.22 -3.60 34.14
N PRO A 136 -17.23 -4.49 34.31
CA PRO A 136 -17.70 -5.38 33.24
C PRO A 136 -18.26 -4.67 32.01
N LYS A 137 -18.77 -3.45 32.15
CA LYS A 137 -19.25 -2.61 31.03
C LYS A 137 -18.16 -1.74 30.39
N SER A 138 -16.94 -1.75 30.92
CA SER A 138 -15.84 -0.95 30.36
C SER A 138 -15.27 -1.60 29.10
N PRO A 139 -14.81 -0.82 28.11
CA PRO A 139 -14.21 -1.37 26.89
C PRO A 139 -12.98 -2.25 27.19
N TYR A 140 -12.29 -1.98 28.30
CA TYR A 140 -11.10 -2.70 28.75
C TYR A 140 -11.40 -4.04 29.44
N ALA A 141 -12.67 -4.33 29.78
CA ALA A 141 -13.05 -5.63 30.32
C ALA A 141 -12.79 -6.77 29.31
N SER A 142 -12.94 -6.49 28.01
CA SER A 142 -12.62 -7.44 26.93
C SER A 142 -11.16 -7.90 26.93
N ILE A 143 -10.25 -7.07 27.46
CA ILE A 143 -8.82 -7.37 27.53
C ILE A 143 -8.52 -8.43 28.60
N CYS A 144 -9.28 -8.56 29.68
CA CYS A 144 -9.01 -9.62 30.67
C CYS A 144 -10.07 -10.74 30.67
N ALA A 145 -10.99 -10.75 29.70
CA ALA A 145 -12.14 -11.67 29.68
C ALA A 145 -11.76 -13.16 29.67
N ASP A 146 -10.66 -13.50 28.99
CA ASP A 146 -10.23 -14.90 28.83
C ASP A 146 -9.37 -15.41 30.01
N VAL A 147 -9.01 -14.54 30.95
CA VAL A 147 -8.07 -14.86 32.04
C VAL A 147 -8.84 -15.27 33.28
N VAL A 148 -8.74 -16.55 33.64
CA VAL A 148 -9.30 -17.10 34.88
C VAL A 148 -8.17 -17.42 35.86
N VAL A 149 -8.32 -16.97 37.11
CA VAL A 149 -7.35 -17.25 38.17
C VAL A 149 -7.98 -18.21 39.18
N ASN A 150 -7.41 -19.41 39.28
CA ASN A 150 -7.87 -20.41 40.23
C ASN A 150 -7.31 -20.11 41.63
N ASN A 151 -8.15 -20.27 42.66
CA ASN A 151 -7.72 -20.33 44.07
C ASN A 151 -7.17 -19.01 44.70
N VAL A 152 -7.58 -17.84 44.19
CA VAL A 152 -7.25 -16.53 44.82
C VAL A 152 -8.45 -15.61 45.01
N ASN A 153 -9.47 -15.68 44.14
CA ASN A 153 -10.68 -14.86 44.27
C ASN A 153 -11.77 -15.51 45.14
N THR A 154 -11.59 -16.78 45.51
CA THR A 154 -12.46 -17.48 46.45
C THR A 154 -11.66 -17.77 47.69
N ILE A 155 -12.11 -17.22 48.82
CA ILE A 155 -11.53 -17.50 50.12
C ILE A 155 -11.43 -19.02 50.28
N LYS A 156 -10.21 -19.55 50.41
CA LYS A 156 -9.98 -20.97 50.67
C LYS A 156 -10.82 -21.35 51.89
N ASN A 157 -11.56 -22.47 51.83
CA ASN A 157 -12.36 -22.92 52.97
C ASN A 157 -11.45 -22.99 54.20
N HIS A 158 -11.64 -22.07 55.13
CA HIS A 158 -10.86 -21.96 56.35
C HIS A 158 -11.83 -22.02 57.51
N SER A 159 -11.53 -22.83 58.51
CA SER A 159 -12.29 -22.88 59.74
C SER A 159 -11.59 -22.03 60.79
N HIS A 160 -12.38 -21.25 61.53
CA HIS A 160 -11.90 -20.64 62.76
C HIS A 160 -12.12 -21.64 63.90
N SER A 161 -11.04 -22.10 64.52
CA SER A 161 -11.15 -22.80 65.80
C SER A 161 -11.36 -21.75 66.90
N ILE A 162 -12.60 -21.64 67.38
CA ILE A 162 -12.93 -20.77 68.50
C ILE A 162 -12.37 -21.44 69.76
N PRO A 163 -11.39 -20.85 70.47
CA PRO A 163 -10.93 -21.40 71.73
C PRO A 163 -12.07 -21.27 72.75
N GLN A 164 -12.72 -22.39 73.01
CA GLN A 164 -13.67 -22.55 74.10
C GLN A 164 -12.91 -22.37 75.43
N LYS A 165 -12.78 -21.13 75.91
CA LYS A 165 -12.46 -20.86 77.33
C LYS A 165 -13.70 -21.18 78.18
N VAL A 166 -14.10 -22.45 78.20
CA VAL A 166 -15.08 -22.93 79.18
C VAL A 166 -14.32 -23.18 80.47
N SER A 167 -14.50 -22.27 81.43
CA SER A 167 -14.11 -22.51 82.81
C SER A 167 -14.85 -23.76 83.30
N LYS A 168 -14.12 -24.79 83.74
CA LYS A 168 -14.71 -25.99 84.37
C LYS A 168 -15.19 -25.72 85.80
N ASN A 169 -15.09 -24.48 86.27
CA ASN A 169 -15.51 -24.08 87.60
C ASN A 169 -16.96 -23.59 87.55
N ALA A 170 -17.88 -24.40 88.06
CA ALA A 170 -19.31 -24.09 88.13
C ALA A 170 -19.60 -22.77 88.87
N SER A 171 -18.75 -22.40 89.83
CA SER A 171 -18.87 -21.18 90.63
C SER A 171 -18.58 -19.88 89.86
N ALA A 172 -18.05 -19.95 88.62
CA ALA A 172 -17.78 -18.79 87.79
C ALA A 172 -18.93 -18.46 86.81
N LEU A 173 -19.97 -19.30 86.74
CA LEU A 173 -21.18 -19.00 85.97
C LEU A 173 -22.06 -18.07 86.80
N LYS A 174 -22.21 -16.82 86.36
CA LYS A 174 -23.28 -15.95 86.89
C LYS A 174 -24.62 -16.55 86.49
N GLU A 175 -25.55 -16.66 87.44
CA GLU A 175 -26.93 -17.08 87.17
C GLU A 175 -27.52 -16.19 86.07
N ILE A 176 -27.84 -16.79 84.93
CA ILE A 176 -28.65 -16.18 83.89
C ILE A 176 -30.09 -16.62 84.18
N SER A 177 -30.90 -15.68 84.67
CA SER A 177 -32.35 -15.86 84.76
C SER A 177 -32.94 -15.85 83.36
N ILE A 178 -33.43 -17.00 82.89
CA ILE A 178 -34.25 -17.07 81.68
C ILE A 178 -35.68 -16.80 82.13
N GLY A 179 -36.10 -15.53 82.06
CA GLY A 179 -37.47 -15.14 82.26
C GLY A 179 -38.36 -15.81 81.21
N THR A 180 -39.23 -16.71 81.66
CA THR A 180 -40.29 -17.29 80.84
C THR A 180 -41.46 -16.31 80.80
N SER A 181 -41.54 -15.46 79.77
CA SER A 181 -42.79 -14.80 79.41
C SER A 181 -43.62 -15.74 78.54
N SER A 182 -44.43 -16.54 79.21
CA SER A 182 -45.67 -17.11 78.66
C SER A 182 -46.63 -15.99 78.24
N SER A 183 -47.59 -16.32 77.37
CA SER A 183 -48.84 -15.59 77.02
C SER A 183 -48.74 -14.69 75.78
N LYS A 184 -49.69 -14.65 74.85
CA LYS A 184 -50.94 -15.38 74.53
C LYS A 184 -51.38 -14.84 73.15
N ASP A 185 -52.14 -15.67 72.44
CA ASP A 185 -53.08 -15.35 71.34
C ASP A 185 -52.54 -14.77 70.02
#